data_AF-A0A961TFD7-F1
#
_entry.id   AF-A0A961TFD7-F1
#
_cell.length_a   1.000
_cell.length_b   1.000
_cell.length_c   1.000
_cell.angle_alpha   90.00
_cell.angle_beta   90.00
_cell.angle_gamma   90.00
#
_symmetry.space_group_name_H-M   'P 1'
#
loop_
_entity.id
_entity.type
_entity.pdbx_description
1 polymer ?
#
loop_
_entity_poly.entity_id
_entity_poly.type
_entity_poly.pdbx_seq_one_letter_code
_entity_poly.pdbx_strand_id
1 'polypeptide(L)'
;APSFSPDGQRVVFESDRGGRQQLYVMNADGSGQNRISFGTGSYATPVWSPRGDLIAFTRQAGGKFSIGVMKPDGSGERILTEGFHNEGPTWAPNGRVLMFFRDSTGQNGGPSLYSIDITGYNERRIPTPSFASDPAWSPLLD
;
A
#
# COMPACT_ATOMS: atom_id res chain seq x y z
N ALA A 1 -8.40 -5.74 4.36
CA ALA A 1 -7.48 -6.51 3.50
C ALA A 1 -6.32 -7.09 4.32
N PRO A 2 -5.90 -8.33 4.07
CA PRO A 2 -4.65 -8.91 4.59
C PRO A 2 -3.57 -9.14 3.49
N SER A 3 -2.30 -9.24 3.90
CA SER A 3 -1.17 -9.64 3.06
C SER A 3 -0.16 -10.44 3.87
N PHE A 4 0.31 -11.57 3.33
CA PHE A 4 1.34 -12.40 3.96
C PHE A 4 2.73 -11.81 3.79
N SER A 5 3.60 -12.01 4.78
CA SER A 5 5.03 -11.85 4.60
C SER A 5 5.58 -12.85 3.57
N PRO A 6 6.69 -12.56 2.89
CA PRO A 6 7.23 -13.43 1.83
C PRO A 6 7.58 -14.85 2.30
N ASP A 7 7.95 -14.98 3.58
CA ASP A 7 8.22 -16.26 4.24
C ASP A 7 6.96 -16.98 4.74
N GLY A 8 5.78 -16.37 4.59
CA GLY A 8 4.50 -16.90 5.03
C GLY A 8 4.30 -16.93 6.55
N GLN A 9 5.24 -16.42 7.36
CA GLN A 9 5.18 -16.53 8.82
C GLN A 9 4.31 -15.48 9.49
N ARG A 10 4.06 -14.36 8.81
CA ARG A 10 3.29 -13.23 9.34
C ARG A 10 2.25 -12.75 8.35
N VAL A 11 1.27 -12.06 8.88
CA VAL A 11 0.21 -11.39 8.13
C VAL A 11 0.14 -9.94 8.58
N VAL A 12 0.18 -9.00 7.63
CA VAL A 12 -0.28 -7.63 7.86
C VAL A 12 -1.75 -7.54 7.50
N PHE A 13 -2.54 -6.86 8.32
CA PHE A 13 -3.96 -6.66 8.08
C PHE A 13 -4.44 -5.34 8.67
N GLU A 14 -5.58 -4.85 8.19
CA GLU A 14 -6.24 -3.68 8.75
C GLU A 14 -7.36 -4.08 9.73
N SER A 15 -7.55 -3.30 10.79
CA SER A 15 -8.64 -3.48 11.75
C SER A 15 -9.01 -2.15 12.40
N ASP A 16 -10.29 -1.96 12.68
CA ASP A 16 -10.88 -0.79 13.34
C ASP A 16 -11.13 -0.99 14.84
N ARG A 17 -10.67 -2.10 15.43
CA ARG A 17 -10.85 -2.45 16.85
C ARG A 17 -10.42 -1.38 17.86
N GLY A 18 -9.55 -0.45 17.44
CA GLY A 18 -9.07 0.68 18.23
C GLY A 18 -9.87 1.97 18.01
N GLY A 19 -11.07 1.90 17.41
CA GLY A 19 -11.95 3.05 17.15
C GLY A 19 -11.77 3.72 15.78
N ARG A 20 -10.70 3.39 15.04
CA ARG A 20 -10.48 3.78 13.65
C ARG A 20 -9.63 2.74 12.93
N GLN A 21 -9.72 2.66 11.61
CA GLN A 21 -8.96 1.70 10.80
C GLN A 21 -7.45 1.92 10.93
N GLN A 22 -6.73 0.89 11.37
CA GLN A 22 -5.28 0.88 11.57
C GLN A 22 -4.69 -0.43 11.07
N LEU A 23 -3.37 -0.45 10.85
CA LEU A 23 -2.63 -1.65 10.45
C LEU A 23 -2.07 -2.39 11.64
N TYR A 24 -2.12 -3.71 11.54
CA TYR A 24 -1.64 -4.65 12.51
C TYR A 24 -0.80 -5.72 11.80
N VAL A 25 0.14 -6.30 12.53
CA VAL A 25 0.88 -7.49 12.13
C VAL A 25 0.62 -8.59 13.15
N MET A 26 0.48 -9.82 12.67
CA MET A 26 0.32 -11.02 13.49
C MET A 26 1.09 -12.19 12.91
N ASN A 27 1.28 -13.24 13.70
CA ASN A 27 1.76 -14.53 13.21
C ASN A 27 0.70 -15.17 12.29
N ALA A 28 1.14 -16.04 11.37
CA ALA A 28 0.24 -16.73 10.44
C ALA A 28 -0.81 -17.62 11.12
N ASP A 29 -0.56 -18.05 12.36
CA ASP A 29 -1.52 -18.77 13.21
C ASP A 29 -2.55 -17.85 13.90
N GLY A 30 -2.46 -16.54 13.69
CA GLY A 30 -3.35 -15.53 14.27
C GLY A 30 -2.91 -15.00 15.65
N SER A 31 -1.83 -15.53 16.23
CA SER A 31 -1.29 -15.05 17.51
C SER A 31 -0.45 -13.77 17.35
N GLY A 32 -0.14 -13.12 18.47
CA GLY A 32 0.81 -11.98 18.48
C GLY A 32 0.34 -10.76 17.69
N GLN A 33 -0.95 -10.45 17.71
CA GLN A 33 -1.53 -9.32 16.99
C GLN A 33 -1.06 -7.99 17.60
N ASN A 34 -0.25 -7.24 16.86
CA ASN A 34 0.32 -5.97 17.29
C ASN A 34 -0.03 -4.86 16.30
N ARG A 35 -0.45 -3.70 16.81
CA ARG A 35 -0.67 -2.50 16.00
C ARG A 35 0.67 -1.93 15.53
N ILE A 36 0.76 -1.55 14.27
CA ILE A 36 1.99 -0.97 13.68
C ILE A 36 1.82 0.46 13.14
N SER A 37 0.59 0.91 12.86
CA SER A 37 0.34 2.29 12.40
C SER A 37 -0.06 3.21 13.55
N PHE A 38 0.57 4.38 13.68
CA PHE A 38 0.31 5.30 14.79
C PHE A 38 0.10 6.77 14.37
N GLY A 39 0.34 7.14 13.10
CA GLY A 39 0.12 8.49 12.62
C GLY A 39 -1.36 8.89 12.55
N THR A 40 -1.66 10.10 12.09
CA THR A 40 -3.03 10.62 12.01
C THR A 40 -3.81 10.02 10.83
N GLY A 41 -5.11 9.77 10.99
CA GLY A 41 -5.98 9.23 9.93
C GLY A 41 -6.17 7.71 9.96
N SER A 42 -6.81 7.20 8.91
CA SER A 42 -7.10 5.78 8.71
C SER A 42 -6.05 5.16 7.79
N TYR A 43 -5.71 3.89 8.03
CA TYR A 43 -4.74 3.15 7.23
C TYR A 43 -5.40 1.90 6.68
N ALA A 44 -5.20 1.64 5.39
CA ALA A 44 -5.88 0.60 4.64
C ALA A 44 -4.96 -0.08 3.62
N THR A 45 -5.46 -1.15 3.02
CA THR A 45 -4.86 -1.88 1.88
C THR A 45 -3.36 -2.18 2.06
N PRO A 46 -2.95 -2.82 3.19
CA PRO A 46 -1.56 -3.11 3.42
C PRO A 46 -1.05 -4.24 2.51
N VAL A 47 0.16 -4.09 1.97
CA VAL A 47 0.82 -5.13 1.16
C VAL A 47 2.29 -5.26 1.55
N TRP A 48 2.72 -6.48 1.87
CA TRP A 48 4.10 -6.79 2.22
C TRP A 48 5.02 -6.73 0.99
N SER A 49 6.18 -6.11 1.14
CA SER A 49 7.26 -6.13 0.14
C SER A 49 7.72 -7.57 -0.09
N PRO A 50 7.99 -8.01 -1.33
CA PRO A 50 8.57 -9.32 -1.61
C PRO A 50 9.97 -9.48 -0.96
N ARG A 51 10.64 -8.38 -0.58
CA ARG A 51 11.90 -8.40 0.17
C ARG A 51 11.71 -8.57 1.69
N GLY A 52 10.47 -8.51 2.19
CA GLY A 52 10.12 -8.71 3.60
C GLY A 52 10.39 -7.49 4.50
N ASP A 53 11.06 -6.47 3.99
CA ASP A 53 11.62 -5.34 4.74
C ASP A 53 10.65 -4.17 4.95
N LEU A 54 9.59 -4.09 4.15
CA LEU A 54 8.63 -3.00 4.15
C LEU A 54 7.19 -3.49 3.97
N ILE A 55 6.25 -2.68 4.43
CA ILE A 55 4.81 -2.77 4.18
C ILE A 55 4.40 -1.48 3.48
N ALA A 56 3.80 -1.61 2.30
CA ALA A 56 3.12 -0.50 1.64
C ALA A 56 1.68 -0.40 2.14
N PHE A 57 1.12 0.80 2.15
CA PHE A 57 -0.23 1.05 2.63
C PHE A 57 -0.87 2.25 1.97
N THR A 58 -2.19 2.30 2.01
CA THR A 58 -2.98 3.51 1.78
C THR A 58 -3.26 4.20 3.10
N ARG A 59 -3.15 5.52 3.15
CA ARG A 59 -3.52 6.34 4.31
C ARG A 59 -4.50 7.42 3.88
N GLN A 60 -5.57 7.58 4.64
CA GLN A 60 -6.55 8.63 4.48
C GLN A 60 -6.47 9.62 5.64
N ALA A 61 -6.12 10.87 5.35
CA ALA A 61 -6.03 11.95 6.35
C ALA A 61 -6.32 13.31 5.70
N GLY A 62 -7.08 14.17 6.38
CA GLY A 62 -7.34 15.54 5.91
C GLY A 62 -8.01 15.62 4.53
N GLY A 63 -8.86 14.64 4.18
CA GLY A 63 -9.54 14.57 2.88
C GLY A 63 -8.65 14.13 1.72
N LYS A 64 -7.41 13.71 1.97
CA LYS A 64 -6.49 13.17 0.97
C LYS A 64 -6.23 11.69 1.21
N PHE A 65 -5.85 11.01 0.15
CA PHE A 65 -5.34 9.64 0.18
C PHE A 65 -3.87 9.64 -0.23
N SER A 66 -3.10 8.80 0.44
CA SER A 66 -1.64 8.71 0.27
C SER A 66 -1.19 7.27 0.15
N ILE A 67 -0.17 7.02 -0.67
CA ILE A 67 0.59 5.77 -0.64
C ILE A 67 1.82 5.98 0.22
N GLY A 68 1.99 5.14 1.23
CA GLY A 68 3.14 5.17 2.13
C GLY A 68 3.78 3.80 2.29
N VAL A 69 4.95 3.80 2.93
CA VAL A 69 5.64 2.58 3.37
C VAL A 69 6.12 2.73 4.80
N MET A 70 6.19 1.62 5.53
CA MET A 70 6.80 1.52 6.86
C MET A 70 7.47 0.15 7.02
N LYS A 71 8.32 0.00 8.05
CA LYS A 71 8.85 -1.32 8.41
C LYS A 71 7.77 -2.19 9.07
N PRO A 72 7.92 -3.52 9.10
CA PRO A 72 6.97 -4.42 9.76
C PRO A 72 6.74 -4.18 11.26
N ASP A 73 7.65 -3.47 11.94
CA ASP A 73 7.50 -3.05 13.34
C ASP A 73 6.78 -1.69 13.50
N GLY A 74 6.37 -1.06 12.39
CA GLY A 74 5.73 0.25 12.35
C GLY A 74 6.69 1.44 12.30
N SER A 75 7.99 1.21 12.45
CA SER A 75 8.98 2.29 12.40
C SER A 75 9.28 2.75 10.96
N GLY A 76 9.82 3.96 10.84
CA GLY A 76 10.25 4.51 9.54
C GLY A 76 9.11 4.76 8.56
N GLU A 77 7.90 5.05 9.06
CA GLU A 77 6.78 5.47 8.22
C GLU A 77 7.17 6.67 7.35
N ARG A 78 6.86 6.58 6.05
CA ARG A 78 7.01 7.68 5.11
C ARG A 78 5.95 7.62 4.03
N ILE A 79 5.49 8.80 3.62
CA ILE A 79 4.57 8.98 2.49
C ILE A 79 5.38 9.15 1.22
N LEU A 80 5.05 8.38 0.18
CA LEU A 80 5.70 8.44 -1.12
C LEU A 80 4.95 9.37 -2.08
N THR A 81 3.62 9.41 -2.00
CA THR A 81 2.78 10.26 -2.84
C THR A 81 1.42 10.50 -2.19
N GLU A 82 0.80 11.64 -2.49
CA GLU A 82 -0.52 12.04 -2.04
C GLU A 82 -1.38 12.51 -3.21
N GLY A 83 -2.70 12.43 -3.06
CA GLY A 83 -3.64 12.83 -4.09
C GLY A 83 -5.07 12.86 -3.55
N PHE A 84 -6.01 13.14 -4.45
CA PHE A 84 -7.43 13.08 -4.12
C PHE A 84 -7.85 11.67 -3.70
N HIS A 85 -7.45 10.67 -4.48
CA HIS A 85 -7.74 9.26 -4.20
C HIS A 85 -6.63 8.35 -4.76
N ASN A 86 -5.58 8.11 -3.98
CA ASN A 86 -4.54 7.13 -4.29
C ASN A 86 -4.75 5.88 -3.43
N GLU A 87 -4.87 4.69 -4.02
CA GLU A 87 -5.16 3.48 -3.24
C GLU A 87 -4.66 2.19 -3.93
N GLY A 88 -4.69 1.07 -3.19
CA GLY A 88 -4.39 -0.27 -3.70
C GLY A 88 -2.94 -0.46 -4.15
N PRO A 89 -1.94 -0.18 -3.29
CA PRO A 89 -0.54 -0.35 -3.67
C PRO A 89 -0.19 -1.83 -3.87
N THR A 90 0.54 -2.15 -4.94
CA THR A 90 1.14 -3.47 -5.17
C THR A 90 2.61 -3.38 -5.52
N TRP A 91 3.39 -4.36 -5.07
CA TRP A 91 4.83 -4.40 -5.25
C TRP A 91 5.23 -5.05 -6.56
N ALA A 92 6.16 -4.44 -7.28
CA ALA A 92 6.93 -5.13 -8.30
C ALA A 92 7.75 -6.27 -7.63
N PRO A 93 8.01 -7.40 -8.31
CA PRO A 93 8.71 -8.54 -7.73
C PRO A 93 10.11 -8.23 -7.17
N ASN A 94 10.76 -7.19 -7.68
CA ASN A 94 12.06 -6.71 -7.19
C ASN A 94 11.98 -5.94 -5.86
N GLY A 95 10.78 -5.64 -5.35
CA GLY A 95 10.54 -4.91 -4.11
C GLY A 95 11.03 -3.46 -4.11
N ARG A 96 11.17 -2.83 -5.28
CA ARG A 96 11.67 -1.46 -5.46
C ARG A 96 10.63 -0.49 -6.00
N VAL A 97 9.63 -0.99 -6.73
CA VAL A 97 8.60 -0.15 -7.37
C VAL A 97 7.25 -0.56 -6.84
N LEU A 98 6.41 0.43 -6.56
CA LEU A 98 4.99 0.24 -6.28
C LEU A 98 4.17 0.63 -7.51
N MET A 99 3.11 -0.11 -7.78
CA MET A 99 2.00 0.34 -8.63
C MET A 99 0.80 0.61 -7.73
N PHE A 100 -0.05 1.56 -8.10
CA PHE A 100 -1.29 1.90 -7.40
C PHE A 100 -2.27 2.51 -8.40
N PHE A 101 -3.53 2.68 -8.04
CA PHE A 101 -4.46 3.47 -8.85
C PHE A 101 -4.66 4.85 -8.23
N ARG A 102 -4.87 5.84 -9.09
CA ARG A 102 -5.30 7.18 -8.72
C ARG A 102 -6.60 7.50 -9.43
N ASP A 103 -7.63 7.84 -8.67
CA ASP A 103 -8.87 8.39 -9.22
C ASP A 103 -8.81 9.92 -9.22
N SER A 104 -8.89 10.49 -10.42
CA SER A 104 -8.76 11.94 -10.65
C SER A 104 -10.14 12.53 -10.94
N THR A 105 -10.41 13.71 -10.42
CA THR A 105 -11.70 14.39 -10.63
C THR A 105 -11.73 15.14 -11.98
N GLY A 106 -12.93 15.49 -12.45
CA GLY A 106 -13.14 16.30 -13.66
C GLY A 106 -13.77 15.54 -14.83
N GLN A 107 -14.05 16.25 -15.93
CA GLN A 107 -14.85 15.74 -17.06
C GLN A 107 -14.20 14.54 -17.79
N ASN A 108 -12.87 14.42 -17.72
CA ASN A 108 -12.10 13.28 -18.23
C ASN A 108 -11.34 12.56 -17.09
N GLY A 109 -11.79 12.76 -15.86
CA GLY A 109 -11.25 12.13 -14.66
C GLY A 109 -11.75 10.70 -14.52
N GLY A 110 -10.91 9.83 -13.99
CA GLY A 110 -11.24 8.43 -13.72
C GLY A 110 -10.01 7.66 -13.25
N PRO A 111 -10.19 6.40 -12.82
CA PRO A 111 -9.10 5.61 -12.27
C PRO A 111 -8.04 5.32 -13.34
N SER A 112 -6.79 5.63 -13.00
CA SER A 112 -5.62 5.33 -13.82
C SER A 112 -4.53 4.71 -12.97
N LEU A 113 -3.74 3.84 -13.58
CA LEU A 113 -2.59 3.22 -12.91
C LEU A 113 -1.40 4.18 -12.87
N TYR A 114 -0.68 4.16 -11.76
CA TYR A 114 0.56 4.90 -11.53
C TYR A 114 1.60 3.98 -10.95
N SER A 115 2.87 4.22 -11.27
CA SER A 115 4.01 3.57 -10.61
C SER A 115 4.91 4.60 -9.95
N ILE A 116 5.53 4.26 -8.82
CA ILE A 116 6.49 5.09 -8.10
C ILE A 116 7.63 4.24 -7.55
N ASP A 117 8.86 4.76 -7.57
CA ASP A 117 10.01 4.11 -6.92
C ASP A 117 9.90 4.31 -5.40
N ILE A 118 10.37 3.34 -4.60
CA ILE A 118 10.32 3.44 -3.13
C ILE A 118 11.06 4.67 -2.58
N THR A 119 11.95 5.31 -3.33
CA THR A 119 12.57 6.57 -2.91
C THR A 119 11.58 7.75 -2.84
N GLY A 120 10.38 7.61 -3.42
CA GLY A 120 9.39 8.68 -3.56
C GLY A 120 9.55 9.48 -4.85
N TYR A 121 10.49 9.09 -5.73
CA TYR A 121 10.74 9.74 -7.01
C TYR A 121 10.28 8.86 -8.18
N ASN A 122 10.35 9.41 -9.39
CA ASN A 122 9.99 8.73 -10.64
C ASN A 122 8.54 8.24 -10.67
N GLU A 123 7.62 9.01 -10.09
CA GLU A 123 6.19 8.77 -10.27
C GLU A 123 5.82 8.95 -11.75
N ARG A 124 5.09 7.99 -12.31
CA ARG A 124 4.59 8.04 -13.68
C ARG A 124 3.23 7.37 -13.81
N ARG A 125 2.38 7.91 -14.67
CA ARG A 125 1.14 7.26 -15.11
C ARG A 125 1.48 6.10 -16.04
N ILE A 126 0.80 4.97 -15.89
CA ILE A 126 0.91 3.81 -16.76
C ILE A 126 -0.17 3.91 -17.85
N PRO A 127 0.21 3.96 -19.14
CA PRO A 127 -0.76 4.00 -20.23
C PRO A 127 -1.60 2.71 -20.25
N THR A 128 -2.91 2.88 -20.31
CA THR A 128 -3.90 1.81 -20.44
C THR A 128 -4.93 2.21 -21.50
N PRO A 129 -5.55 1.26 -22.21
CA PRO A 129 -6.54 1.59 -23.27
C PRO A 129 -7.80 2.29 -22.76
N SER A 130 -8.13 2.11 -21.48
CA SER A 130 -9.29 2.66 -20.79
C SER A 130 -8.93 3.00 -19.33
N PHE A 131 -9.89 3.41 -18.53
CA PHE A 131 -9.71 3.46 -17.08
C PHE A 131 -9.27 2.10 -16.52
N ALA A 132 -8.47 2.14 -15.46
CA ALA A 132 -7.85 0.97 -14.86
C ALA A 132 -7.63 1.17 -13.35
N SER A 133 -7.95 0.14 -12.59
CA SER A 133 -7.76 0.00 -11.15
C SER A 133 -7.14 -1.36 -10.83
N ASP A 134 -6.88 -1.63 -9.54
CA ASP A 134 -6.50 -2.96 -9.04
C ASP A 134 -5.26 -3.59 -9.73
N PRO A 135 -4.11 -2.88 -9.76
CA PRO A 135 -2.93 -3.36 -10.45
C PRO A 135 -2.33 -4.61 -9.79
N ALA A 136 -1.92 -5.58 -10.59
CA ALA A 136 -1.11 -6.71 -10.14
C ALA A 136 0.14 -6.87 -11.00
N TRP A 137 1.23 -7.35 -10.40
CA TRP A 137 2.45 -7.69 -11.10
C TRP A 137 2.49 -9.20 -11.38
N SER A 138 2.99 -9.58 -12.56
CA SER A 138 3.34 -10.98 -12.81
C SER A 138 4.46 -11.43 -11.86
N PRO A 139 4.60 -12.74 -11.60
CA PRO A 139 5.81 -13.26 -11.00
C PRO A 139 7.05 -12.98 -11.87
N LEU A 140 8.23 -13.24 -11.31
CA LEU A 140 9.45 -13.28 -12.11
C LEU A 140 9.29 -14.36 -13.21
N LEU A 141 9.76 -14.04 -14.42
CA LEU A 141 9.89 -15.02 -15.49
C LEU A 141 11.18 -15.80 -15.24
N ASP A 142 11.07 -17.13 -15.21
CA ASP A 142 12.22 -18.05 -15.13
C ASP A 142 13.04 -18.06 -16.42
#